data_AF-F9UHN7-F1
#
_entry.id   AF-F9UHN7-F1
#
_cell.length_a   1.000
_cell.length_b   1.000
_cell.length_c   1.000
_cell.angle_alpha   90.00
_cell.angle_beta   90.00
_cell.angle_gamma   90.00
#
_symmetry.space_group_name_H-M   'P 1'
#
loop_
_entity.id
_entity.type
_entity.pdbx_description
1 polymer ?
#
loop_
_entity_poly.entity_id
_entity_poly.type
_entity_poly.pdbx_seq_one_letter_code
_entity_poly.pdbx_strand_id
1 'polypeptide(L)'
;MLRFTSHDDLSRLQKSDPVYPLIRDAIQSFSHPEYDPEDEGYVVLIEPEDVDSPVWGNHRLQDIPWEAIQLIEGYFKAVFIPNNDFALVVFIPDAPWIQGDLRACIEANL
;
A
#
# COMPACT_ATOMS: atom_id res chain seq x y z
N MET A 1 -4.14 0.67 -9.79
CA MET A 1 -3.90 0.78 -8.34
C MET A 1 -5.13 1.33 -7.70
N LEU A 2 -5.56 0.70 -6.62
CA LEU A 2 -6.71 1.14 -5.86
C LEU A 2 -6.23 1.93 -4.64
N ARG A 3 -6.59 3.21 -4.58
CA ARG A 3 -6.35 4.08 -3.43
C ARG A 3 -7.56 4.07 -2.50
N PHE A 4 -7.33 3.93 -1.21
CA PHE A 4 -8.34 3.93 -0.17
C PHE A 4 -8.08 5.05 0.84
N THR A 5 -9.03 5.96 0.95
CA THR A 5 -9.03 7.12 1.84
C THR A 5 -10.26 7.12 2.76
N SER A 6 -11.07 6.07 2.75
CA SER A 6 -12.14 5.90 3.72
C SER A 6 -12.63 4.46 3.74
N HIS A 7 -13.44 4.12 4.75
CA HIS A 7 -14.11 2.82 4.78
C HIS A 7 -15.10 2.61 3.63
N ASP A 8 -15.61 3.68 3.02
CA ASP A 8 -16.54 3.57 1.88
C ASP A 8 -15.82 3.01 0.65
N ASP A 9 -14.51 3.25 0.50
CA ASP A 9 -13.71 2.74 -0.60
C ASP A 9 -13.58 1.21 -0.59
N LEU A 10 -13.84 0.56 0.56
CA LEU A 10 -13.90 -0.90 0.65
C LEU A 10 -14.98 -1.49 -0.26
N SER A 11 -15.97 -0.71 -0.70
CA SER A 11 -16.98 -1.18 -1.66
C SER A 11 -16.39 -1.54 -3.03
N ARG A 12 -15.16 -1.10 -3.33
CA ARG A 12 -14.41 -1.45 -4.55
C ARG A 12 -13.85 -2.86 -4.51
N LEU A 13 -13.76 -3.47 -3.32
CA LEU A 13 -13.31 -4.83 -3.11
C LEU A 13 -14.49 -5.77 -2.82
N GLN A 14 -14.34 -7.04 -3.21
CA GLN A 14 -15.25 -8.07 -2.75
C GLN A 14 -14.92 -8.43 -1.30
N LYS A 15 -15.95 -8.60 -0.46
CA LYS A 15 -15.76 -8.99 0.96
C LYS A 15 -15.08 -10.35 1.14
N SER A 16 -15.10 -11.20 0.12
CA SER A 16 -14.41 -12.49 0.08
C SER A 16 -12.95 -12.40 -0.36
N ASP A 17 -12.49 -11.23 -0.79
CA ASP A 17 -11.09 -11.03 -1.18
C ASP A 17 -10.19 -11.13 0.08
N PRO A 18 -9.12 -11.94 0.06
CA PRO A 18 -8.19 -12.03 1.20
C PRO A 18 -7.57 -10.69 1.61
N VAL A 19 -7.45 -9.71 0.70
CA VAL A 19 -6.90 -8.39 1.04
C VAL A 19 -7.92 -7.48 1.74
N TYR A 20 -9.21 -7.78 1.66
CA TYR A 20 -10.28 -6.97 2.24
C TYR A 20 -10.08 -6.68 3.74
N PRO A 21 -9.87 -7.68 4.63
CA PRO A 21 -9.64 -7.41 6.04
C PRO A 21 -8.35 -6.62 6.28
N LEU A 22 -7.30 -6.83 5.49
CA LEU A 22 -6.02 -6.13 5.63
C LEU A 22 -6.15 -4.63 5.32
N ILE A 23 -6.86 -4.30 4.24
CA ILE A 23 -7.14 -2.92 3.82
C ILE A 23 -8.05 -2.24 4.85
N ARG A 24 -9.13 -2.91 5.28
CA ARG A 24 -10.04 -2.40 6.32
C ARG A 24 -9.28 -1.99 7.57
N ASP A 25 -8.42 -2.89 8.07
CA ASP A 25 -7.69 -2.67 9.31
C ASP A 25 -6.63 -1.57 9.15
N ALA A 26 -6.01 -1.43 7.97
CA ALA A 26 -5.07 -0.35 7.67
C ALA A 26 -5.76 1.02 7.58
N ILE A 27 -6.92 1.13 6.93
CA ILE A 27 -7.68 2.38 6.82
C ILE A 27 -8.13 2.88 8.20
N GLN A 28 -8.44 1.95 9.12
CA GLN A 28 -8.86 2.30 10.48
C GLN A 28 -7.82 3.14 11.25
N SER A 29 -6.52 3.02 10.92
CA SER A 29 -5.46 3.84 11.50
C SER A 29 -5.55 5.33 11.14
N PHE A 30 -6.22 5.66 10.03
CA PHE A 30 -6.41 7.03 9.54
C PHE A 30 -7.81 7.60 9.88
N SER A 31 -8.65 6.83 10.58
CA SER A 31 -10.06 7.19 10.74
C SER A 31 -10.29 8.21 11.86
N HIS A 32 -10.44 9.48 11.50
CA HIS A 32 -10.90 10.56 12.39
C HIS A 32 -11.71 11.63 11.63
N PRO A 33 -12.47 12.51 12.33
CA PRO A 33 -13.42 13.42 11.69
C PRO A 33 -12.83 14.46 10.72
N GLU A 34 -11.55 14.81 10.89
CA GLU A 34 -10.86 15.86 10.11
C GLU A 34 -9.75 15.27 9.22
N TYR A 35 -9.84 13.98 8.91
CA TYR A 35 -8.84 13.27 8.11
C TYR A 35 -8.70 13.87 6.71
N ASP A 36 -7.48 14.29 6.38
CA ASP A 36 -7.07 14.67 5.02
C ASP A 36 -6.04 13.66 4.47
N PRO A 37 -6.40 12.84 3.48
CA PRO A 37 -5.48 11.84 2.94
C PRO A 37 -4.27 12.46 2.22
N GLU A 38 -4.32 13.71 1.77
CA GLU A 38 -3.15 14.34 1.13
C GLU A 38 -2.09 14.76 2.15
N ASP A 39 -2.51 15.14 3.35
CA ASP A 39 -1.62 15.56 4.44
C ASP A 39 -1.22 14.38 5.34
N GLU A 40 -2.13 13.44 5.56
CA GLU A 40 -1.99 12.38 6.57
C GLU A 40 -1.67 11.00 5.98
N GLY A 41 -1.81 10.85 4.66
CA GLY A 41 -1.50 9.61 3.95
C GLY A 41 -2.69 8.68 3.81
N TYR A 42 -2.49 7.51 3.21
CA TYR A 42 -3.57 6.64 2.72
C TYR A 42 -3.07 5.22 2.44
N VAL A 43 -4.02 4.33 2.11
CA VAL A 43 -3.72 2.95 1.76
C VAL A 43 -3.81 2.74 0.24
N VAL A 44 -2.91 1.96 -0.34
CA VAL A 44 -2.89 1.59 -1.76
C VAL A 44 -2.83 0.07 -1.90
N LEU A 45 -3.62 -0.49 -2.82
CA LEU A 45 -3.48 -1.85 -3.33
C LEU A 45 -2.89 -1.81 -4.75
N ILE A 46 -1.80 -2.55 -4.95
CA ILE A 46 -1.10 -2.64 -6.24
C ILE A 46 -1.68 -3.78 -7.08
N GLU A 47 -1.97 -3.47 -8.34
CA GLU A 47 -2.43 -4.39 -9.38
C GLU A 47 -1.30 -4.60 -10.41
N PRO A 48 -1.35 -5.68 -11.22
CA PRO A 48 -0.26 -6.00 -12.17
C PRO A 48 0.13 -4.85 -13.10
N GLU A 49 -0.83 -4.03 -13.52
CA GLU A 49 -0.63 -2.86 -14.38
C GLU A 49 0.13 -1.69 -13.71
N ASP A 50 0.28 -1.71 -12.38
CA ASP A 50 0.85 -0.60 -11.62
C ASP A 50 2.36 -0.73 -11.39
N VAL A 51 2.97 -1.88 -11.69
CA VAL A 51 4.38 -2.17 -11.38
C VAL A 51 5.34 -1.12 -11.92
N ASP A 52 5.02 -0.57 -13.10
CA ASP A 52 5.81 0.46 -13.77
C ASP A 52 5.31 1.88 -13.52
N SER A 53 4.18 2.03 -12.84
CA SER A 53 3.56 3.32 -12.58
C SER A 53 4.16 4.00 -11.34
N PRO A 54 4.28 5.34 -11.33
CA PRO A 54 4.60 6.07 -10.11
C PRO A 54 3.52 5.88 -9.05
N VAL A 55 3.94 5.54 -7.84
CA VAL A 55 3.04 5.34 -6.68
C VAL A 55 3.06 6.54 -5.75
N TRP A 56 4.21 7.23 -5.63
CA TRP A 56 4.33 8.46 -4.84
C TRP A 56 5.20 9.50 -5.54
N GLY A 57 4.61 10.62 -5.94
CA GLY A 57 5.28 11.62 -6.78
C GLY A 57 5.75 10.99 -8.10
N ASN A 58 7.07 11.00 -8.33
CA ASN A 58 7.70 10.35 -9.49
C ASN A 58 8.36 9.00 -9.14
N HIS A 59 8.20 8.50 -7.90
CA HIS A 59 8.83 7.26 -7.45
C HIS A 59 7.96 6.06 -7.80
N ARG A 60 8.59 5.04 -8.38
CA ARG A 60 8.00 3.72 -8.54
C ARG A 60 8.20 2.90 -7.26
N LEU A 61 7.54 1.75 -7.17
CA LEU A 61 7.59 0.90 -5.98
C LEU A 61 9.01 0.55 -5.52
N GLN A 62 9.92 0.24 -6.45
CA GLN A 62 11.30 -0.11 -6.10
C GLN A 62 12.15 1.09 -5.65
N ASP A 63 11.73 2.32 -5.96
CA ASP A 63 12.47 3.55 -5.70
C ASP A 63 12.03 4.24 -4.40
N ILE A 64 10.92 3.78 -3.80
CA ILE A 64 10.45 4.34 -2.53
C ILE A 64 11.36 3.86 -1.41
N PRO A 65 11.87 4.76 -0.55
CA PRO A 65 12.65 4.40 0.62
C PRO A 65 11.70 3.87 1.71
N TRP A 66 11.33 2.60 1.61
CA TRP A 66 10.42 1.95 2.55
C TRP A 66 10.97 1.96 3.97
N GLU A 67 10.11 2.27 4.94
CA GLU A 67 10.45 2.18 6.37
C GLU A 67 10.40 0.74 6.88
N ALA A 68 9.46 -0.03 6.34
CA ALA A 68 9.32 -1.46 6.63
C ALA A 68 8.52 -2.15 5.53
N ILE A 69 8.83 -3.42 5.26
CA ILE A 69 7.99 -4.32 4.48
C ILE A 69 7.76 -5.58 5.30
N GLN A 70 6.52 -6.05 5.35
CA GLN A 70 6.16 -7.30 6.03
C GLN A 70 5.28 -8.18 5.13
N LEU A 71 5.58 -9.48 5.07
CA LEU A 71 4.70 -10.46 4.42
C LEU A 71 3.56 -10.87 5.38
N ILE A 72 2.31 -10.64 4.97
CA ILE A 72 1.08 -10.96 5.72
C ILE A 72 0.07 -11.57 4.75
N GLU A 73 -0.33 -12.82 4.99
CA GLU A 73 -1.41 -13.50 4.25
C GLU A 73 -1.27 -13.44 2.71
N GLY A 74 -0.04 -13.55 2.20
CA GLY A 74 0.24 -13.50 0.76
C GLY A 74 0.33 -12.10 0.17
N TYR A 75 0.42 -11.07 1.01
CA TYR A 75 0.65 -9.68 0.61
C TYR A 75 1.87 -9.11 1.35
N PHE A 76 2.72 -8.38 0.63
CA PHE A 76 3.69 -7.48 1.23
C PHE A 76 2.99 -6.19 1.63
N LYS A 77 2.93 -5.92 2.92
CA LYS A 77 2.54 -4.63 3.49
C LYS A 77 3.79 -3.77 3.63
N ALA A 78 3.97 -2.82 2.72
CA ALA A 78 5.04 -1.84 2.74
C ALA A 78 4.55 -0.53 3.37
N VAL A 79 5.39 0.12 4.16
CA VAL A 79 5.07 1.39 4.84
C VAL A 79 6.13 2.42 4.48
N PHE A 80 5.69 3.62 4.13
CA PHE A 80 6.56 4.77 3.86
C PHE A 80 6.07 5.99 4.64
N ILE A 81 7.00 6.65 5.36
CA ILE A 81 6.71 7.77 6.26
C ILE A 81 7.69 8.92 5.94
N PRO A 82 7.39 9.79 4.96
CA PRO A 82 8.27 10.88 4.56
C PRO A 82 8.41 11.99 5.61
N ASN A 83 7.45 12.09 6.54
CA ASN A 83 7.42 13.09 7.60
C ASN A 83 6.53 12.59 8.77
N ASN A 84 6.38 13.40 9.82
CA ASN A 84 5.65 12.99 11.03
C ASN A 84 4.13 12.88 10.86
N ASP A 85 3.58 13.46 9.79
CA ASP A 85 2.15 13.62 9.61
C ASP A 85 1.61 12.64 8.55
N PHE A 86 2.42 12.27 7.56
CA PHE A 86 2.01 11.43 6.42
C PHE A 86 2.52 9.98 6.52
N ALA A 87 1.61 9.01 6.30
CA ALA A 87 1.98 7.61 6.11
C ALA A 87 1.32 6.99 4.88
N LEU A 88 2.12 6.45 3.96
CA LEU A 88 1.66 5.64 2.83
C LEU A 88 1.79 4.15 3.18
N VAL A 89 0.66 3.45 3.17
CA VAL A 89 0.62 1.99 3.36
C VAL A 89 0.29 1.34 2.04
N VAL A 90 1.18 0.49 1.53
CA VAL A 90 1.01 -0.17 0.23
C VAL A 90 0.91 -1.68 0.44
N PHE A 91 -0.13 -2.28 -0.12
CA PHE A 91 -0.28 -3.72 -0.21
C PHE A 91 0.07 -4.18 -1.62
N ILE A 92 1.05 -5.09 -1.69
CA ILE A 92 1.54 -5.69 -2.93
C ILE A 92 1.33 -7.19 -2.82
N PRO A 93 0.57 -7.85 -3.70
CA PRO A 93 0.39 -9.30 -3.62
C PRO A 93 1.72 -10.01 -3.89
N ASP A 94 2.01 -11.09 -3.16
CA ASP A 94 3.11 -12.00 -3.44
C ASP A 94 2.77 -12.86 -4.68
N ALA A 95 2.90 -12.24 -5.84
CA ALA A 95 2.45 -12.79 -7.11
C ALA A 95 3.62 -12.94 -8.11
N PRO A 96 3.50 -13.82 -9.12
CA PRO A 96 4.59 -14.10 -10.07
C PRO A 96 5.08 -12.90 -10.89
N TRP A 97 4.28 -11.84 -10.99
CA TRP A 97 4.65 -10.61 -11.70
C TRP A 97 5.51 -9.66 -10.85
N ILE A 98 5.68 -9.95 -9.55
CA ILE A 98 6.64 -9.28 -8.68
C ILE A 98 8.03 -9.89 -8.89
N GLN A 99 8.80 -9.28 -9.78
CA GLN A 99 10.10 -9.79 -10.21
C GLN A 99 11.12 -8.65 -10.40
N GLY A 100 12.38 -9.02 -10.63
CA GLY A 100 13.46 -8.06 -10.90
C GLY A 100 13.72 -7.11 -9.72
N ASP A 101 13.94 -5.84 -10.03
CA ASP A 101 14.32 -4.82 -9.05
C ASP A 101 13.26 -4.63 -7.96
N LEU A 102 11.98 -4.75 -8.29
CA LEU A 102 10.90 -4.69 -7.29
C LEU A 102 11.01 -5.83 -6.30
N ARG A 103 11.24 -7.07 -6.76
CA ARG A 103 11.39 -8.22 -5.88
C ARG A 103 12.63 -8.08 -5.00
N ALA A 104 13.75 -7.66 -5.58
CA ALA A 104 14.99 -7.44 -4.84
C ALA A 104 14.82 -6.35 -3.76
N CYS A 105 14.10 -5.26 -4.08
CA CYS A 105 13.76 -4.21 -3.12
C CYS A 105 12.89 -4.75 -1.98
N ILE A 106 11.87 -5.54 -2.29
CA ILE A 106 11.00 -6.17 -1.27
C ILE A 106 11.82 -7.06 -0.33
N GLU A 107 12.64 -7.96 -0.87
CA GLU A 107 13.44 -8.91 -0.09
C GLU A 107 14.52 -8.24 0.76
N ALA A 108 15.05 -7.09 0.31
CA ALA A 108 16.03 -6.32 1.06
C ALA A 108 15.45 -5.59 2.28
N ASN A 109 14.13 -5.39 2.33
CA ASN A 109 13.43 -4.63 3.36
C ASN A 109 12.41 -5.46 4.18
N LEU A 110 12.44 -6.80 4.02
CA LEU A 110 11.54 -7.75 4.69
C LEU A 110 11.98 -8.07 6.14
#